data_AF-A0A2S2Q7Z2-F1
#
_entry.id   AF-A0A2S2Q7Z2-F1
#
_cell.length_a   1.000
_cell.length_b   1.000
_cell.length_c   1.000
_cell.angle_alpha   90.00
_cell.angle_beta   90.00
_cell.angle_gamma   90.00
#
_symmetry.space_group_name_H-M   'P 1'
#
loop_
_entity.id
_entity.type
_entity.pdbx_description
1 polymer ?
#
loop_
_entity_poly.entity_id
_entity_poly.type
_entity_poly.pdbx_seq_one_letter_code
_entity_poly.pdbx_strand_id
1 'polypeptide(L)'
;QKQTWLKNYMRKWVSNSRNRSKAVPHIKTYCRISPCNTEMSWFLLTSANLSKTAWGKKLWQDRSYTISAFEVGVLFLPQFLTGCNTFSLNQKQNNGRSPPFPLHFDLPLSPYSSTDQPWRVDALDS
;
A
#
# COMPACT_ATOMS: atom_id res chain seq x y z
N GLN A 1 8.11 -11.57 -20.75
CA GLN A 1 7.62 -10.68 -19.65
C GLN A 1 7.68 -9.22 -20.13
N LYS A 2 6.58 -8.46 -20.11
CA LYS A 2 6.50 -7.12 -20.73
C LYS A 2 6.89 -5.93 -19.81
N GLN A 3 6.97 -6.14 -18.49
CA GLN A 3 7.14 -5.07 -17.49
C GLN A 3 8.17 -5.46 -16.41
N THR A 4 9.40 -5.75 -16.80
CA THR A 4 10.48 -6.15 -15.87
C THR A 4 10.91 -5.02 -14.93
N TRP A 5 10.86 -3.77 -15.40
CA TRP A 5 11.24 -2.58 -14.64
C TRP A 5 10.46 -2.42 -13.32
N LEU A 6 9.23 -2.93 -13.24
CA LEU A 6 8.40 -2.84 -12.03
C LEU A 6 9.02 -3.56 -10.84
N LYS A 7 9.85 -4.59 -11.09
CA LYS A 7 10.56 -5.34 -10.05
C LYS A 7 11.40 -4.43 -9.14
N ASN A 8 11.95 -3.34 -9.69
CA ASN A 8 12.79 -2.40 -8.94
C ASN A 8 12.01 -1.65 -7.84
N TYR A 9 10.70 -1.53 -8.00
CA TYR A 9 9.80 -0.88 -7.05
C TYR A 9 9.17 -1.86 -6.05
N MET A 10 9.30 -3.16 -6.28
CA MET A 10 8.71 -4.17 -5.41
C MET A 10 9.49 -4.34 -4.10
N ARG A 11 8.74 -4.69 -3.06
CA ARG A 11 9.20 -4.90 -1.68
C ARG A 11 8.56 -6.17 -1.14
N LYS A 12 9.23 -6.85 -0.20
CA LYS A 12 8.74 -8.07 0.43
C LYS A 12 7.54 -7.77 1.31
N TRP A 13 6.59 -8.69 1.33
CA TRP A 13 5.56 -8.71 2.37
C TRP A 13 6.22 -9.08 3.70
N VAL A 14 6.17 -8.16 4.66
CA VAL A 14 6.68 -8.36 6.02
C VAL A 14 5.69 -7.75 6.99
N SER A 15 5.26 -8.55 7.96
CA SER A 15 4.26 -8.20 8.96
C SER A 15 4.55 -8.97 10.26
N ASN A 16 5.78 -8.89 10.75
CA ASN A 16 6.22 -9.57 11.96
C ASN A 16 5.56 -8.96 13.19
N SER A 17 5.40 -7.63 13.23
CA SER A 17 4.70 -6.94 14.32
C SER A 17 3.25 -7.41 14.51
N ARG A 18 2.65 -8.03 13.48
CA ARG A 18 1.30 -8.59 13.49
C ARG A 18 1.26 -10.11 13.37
N ASN A 19 2.42 -10.79 13.41
CA ASN A 19 2.56 -12.23 13.20
C ASN A 19 1.91 -12.75 11.90
N ARG A 20 1.94 -11.94 10.82
CA ARG A 20 1.29 -12.22 9.54
C ARG A 20 2.23 -12.31 8.35
N SER A 21 3.54 -12.32 8.54
CA SER A 21 4.52 -12.45 7.44
C SER A 21 4.33 -13.72 6.60
N LYS A 22 3.77 -14.80 7.18
CA LYS A 22 3.44 -16.04 6.45
C LYS A 22 2.03 -16.04 5.82
N ALA A 23 1.19 -15.06 6.14
CA ALA A 23 -0.15 -14.91 5.58
C ALA A 23 -0.09 -13.96 4.38
N VAL A 24 -0.21 -14.51 3.17
CA VAL A 24 -0.13 -13.73 1.92
C VAL A 24 -1.22 -12.66 1.89
N PRO A 25 -0.90 -11.40 1.58
CA PRO A 25 -1.88 -10.32 1.62
C PRO A 25 -2.86 -10.42 0.44
N HIS A 26 -4.14 -10.57 0.74
CA HIS A 26 -5.23 -10.27 -0.20
C HIS A 26 -5.76 -8.82 -0.03
N ILE A 27 -5.27 -8.10 0.98
CA ILE A 27 -5.60 -6.70 1.25
C ILE A 27 -4.91 -5.75 0.26
N LYS A 28 -5.58 -4.65 -0.14
CA LYS A 28 -4.99 -3.61 -0.98
C LYS A 28 -5.03 -2.29 -0.22
N THR A 29 -3.87 -1.72 -0.02
CA THR A 29 -3.73 -0.46 0.72
C THR A 29 -2.76 0.47 0.02
N TYR A 30 -3.06 1.75 0.12
CA TYR A 30 -2.24 2.83 -0.41
C TYR A 30 -2.08 3.85 0.71
N CYS A 31 -0.88 4.39 0.88
CA CYS A 31 -0.63 5.37 1.93
C CYS A 31 0.55 6.27 1.57
N ARG A 32 0.69 7.37 2.30
CA ARG A 32 1.86 8.25 2.21
C ARG A 32 2.56 8.33 3.56
N ILE A 33 3.70 7.64 3.64
CA ILE A 33 4.54 7.56 4.84
C ILE A 33 5.68 8.57 4.74
N SER A 34 6.06 9.19 5.86
CA SER A 34 7.19 10.12 5.92
C SER A 34 8.53 9.41 5.67
N PRO A 35 9.58 10.09 5.16
CA PRO A 35 10.88 9.46 4.90
C PRO A 35 11.52 8.78 6.13
N CYS A 36 11.22 9.27 7.34
CA CYS A 36 11.67 8.71 8.61
C CYS A 36 10.78 7.58 9.15
N ASN A 37 9.70 7.20 8.45
CA ASN A 37 8.76 6.14 8.82
C ASN A 37 8.02 6.33 10.17
N THR A 38 7.93 7.56 10.66
CA THR A 38 7.27 7.85 11.94
C THR A 38 5.85 8.39 11.78
N GLU A 39 5.50 8.90 10.60
CA GLU A 39 4.24 9.59 10.34
C GLU A 39 3.61 9.16 9.01
N MET A 40 2.29 9.28 8.92
CA MET A 40 1.52 8.98 7.71
C MET A 40 0.47 10.06 7.43
N SER A 41 0.47 10.61 6.22
CA SER A 41 -0.46 11.70 5.84
C SER A 41 -1.87 11.23 5.54
N TRP A 42 -2.01 10.03 4.99
CA TRP A 42 -3.30 9.43 4.62
C TRP A 42 -3.14 7.93 4.43
N PHE A 43 -4.25 7.21 4.56
CA PHE A 43 -4.31 5.76 4.33
C PHE A 43 -5.60 5.40 3.61
N LEU A 44 -5.51 4.60 2.56
CA LEU A 44 -6.63 4.10 1.78
C LEU A 44 -6.67 2.58 1.89
N LEU A 45 -7.79 2.04 2.33
CA LEU A 45 -8.12 0.62 2.26
C LEU A 45 -9.15 0.42 1.15
N THR A 46 -8.89 -0.46 0.20
CA THR A 46 -9.75 -0.62 -1.00
C THR A 46 -9.72 -2.04 -1.57
N SER A 47 -10.67 -2.36 -2.44
CA SER A 47 -10.63 -3.52 -3.33
C SER A 47 -9.67 -3.35 -4.53
N ALA A 48 -9.33 -2.10 -4.89
CA ALA A 48 -8.56 -1.77 -6.09
C ALA A 48 -7.11 -2.28 -6.05
N ASN A 49 -6.81 -3.25 -6.91
CA ASN A 49 -5.43 -3.65 -7.22
C ASN A 49 -4.68 -2.57 -8.04
N LEU A 50 -3.35 -2.69 -8.14
CA LEU A 50 -2.54 -1.84 -9.01
C LEU A 50 -2.78 -2.19 -10.50
N SER A 51 -3.86 -1.67 -11.06
CA SER A 51 -4.28 -1.93 -12.44
C SER A 51 -4.94 -0.71 -13.07
N LYS A 52 -4.84 -0.61 -14.40
CA LYS A 52 -5.52 0.44 -15.17
C LYS A 52 -7.03 0.29 -15.17
N THR A 53 -7.55 -0.92 -14.99
CA THR A 53 -8.99 -1.17 -14.95
C THR A 53 -9.61 -0.65 -13.66
N ALA A 54 -8.92 -0.84 -12.52
CA ALA A 54 -9.36 -0.36 -11.20
C ALA A 54 -9.21 1.16 -11.03
N TRP A 55 -8.06 1.72 -11.42
CA TRP A 55 -7.75 3.15 -11.22
C TRP A 55 -8.11 4.06 -12.39
N GLY A 56 -8.49 3.44 -13.49
CA GLY A 56 -8.77 4.10 -14.74
C GLY A 56 -7.53 4.42 -15.58
N LYS A 57 -7.79 4.77 -16.85
CA LYS A 57 -6.79 5.23 -17.81
C LYS A 57 -7.30 6.48 -18.54
N LYS A 58 -6.39 7.40 -18.82
CA LYS A 58 -6.68 8.56 -19.67
C LYS A 58 -6.88 8.11 -21.13
N LEU A 59 -7.91 8.61 -21.78
CA LEU A 59 -8.14 8.43 -23.21
C LEU A 59 -7.42 9.54 -23.98
N TRP A 60 -6.71 9.16 -25.04
CA TRP A 60 -5.82 10.06 -25.77
C TRP A 60 -6.56 11.18 -26.52
N GLN A 61 -7.79 10.93 -26.95
CA GLN A 61 -8.52 11.83 -27.83
C GLN A 61 -9.25 12.95 -27.07
N ASP A 62 -9.82 12.66 -25.89
CA ASP A 62 -10.87 13.55 -25.34
C ASP A 62 -10.59 14.10 -23.93
N ARG A 63 -9.37 13.95 -23.40
CA ARG A 63 -9.01 14.23 -21.98
C ARG A 63 -9.92 13.49 -20.96
N SER A 64 -10.70 12.53 -21.40
CA SER A 64 -11.61 11.73 -20.57
C SER A 64 -10.84 10.59 -19.89
N TYR A 65 -11.43 10.07 -18.81
CA TYR A 65 -10.93 8.91 -18.08
C TYR A 65 -11.96 7.79 -18.19
N THR A 66 -11.48 6.57 -18.39
CA THR A 66 -12.33 5.37 -18.32
C THR A 66 -11.90 4.51 -17.14
N ILE A 67 -12.87 4.09 -16.33
CA ILE A 67 -12.73 3.10 -15.26
C ILE A 67 -13.53 1.89 -15.73
N SER A 68 -12.93 0.70 -15.63
CA SER A 68 -13.49 -0.53 -16.20
C SER A 68 -13.73 -1.62 -15.15
N ALA A 69 -13.70 -1.25 -13.87
CA ALA A 69 -13.99 -2.11 -12.73
C ALA A 69 -14.80 -1.36 -11.68
N PHE A 70 -15.68 -2.07 -10.97
CA PHE A 70 -16.35 -1.55 -9.79
C PHE A 70 -15.44 -1.80 -8.59
N GLU A 71 -14.99 -0.71 -7.96
CA GLU A 71 -14.08 -0.76 -6.82
C GLU A 71 -14.63 0.13 -5.70
N VAL A 72 -14.37 -0.25 -4.46
CA VAL A 72 -14.78 0.52 -3.28
C VAL A 72 -13.63 0.61 -2.28
N GLY A 73 -13.59 1.68 -1.50
CA GLY A 73 -12.59 1.85 -0.47
C GLY A 73 -12.97 2.95 0.53
N VAL A 74 -12.22 2.99 1.63
CA VAL A 74 -12.35 3.98 2.69
C VAL A 74 -11.03 4.73 2.82
N LEU A 75 -11.09 6.05 2.69
CA LEU A 75 -9.95 6.95 2.88
C LEU A 75 -9.95 7.48 4.31
N PHE A 76 -8.86 7.21 5.02
CA PHE A 76 -8.60 7.68 6.37
C PHE A 76 -7.72 8.93 6.28
N LEU A 77 -8.24 10.05 6.78
CA LEU A 77 -7.53 11.32 6.85
C LEU A 77 -7.37 11.73 8.32
N PRO A 78 -6.15 12.08 8.77
CA PRO A 78 -5.88 12.44 10.16
C PRO A 78 -6.77 13.55 10.70
N GLN A 79 -7.06 14.56 9.87
CA GLN A 79 -7.88 15.72 10.23
C GLN A 79 -9.29 15.32 10.68
N PHE A 80 -9.90 14.33 10.01
CA PHE A 80 -11.27 13.89 10.32
C PHE A 80 -11.34 12.90 11.47
N LEU A 81 -10.26 12.16 11.75
CA LEU A 81 -10.27 11.08 12.75
C LEU A 81 -9.63 11.47 14.09
N THR A 82 -8.67 12.39 14.05
CA THR A 82 -7.83 12.73 15.22
C THR A 82 -7.61 14.23 15.39
N GLY A 83 -8.06 15.07 14.45
CA GLY A 83 -7.78 16.50 14.43
C GLY A 83 -6.29 16.85 14.24
N CYS A 84 -5.45 15.87 13.92
CA CYS A 84 -4.03 16.04 13.64
C CYS A 84 -3.77 16.16 12.14
N ASN A 85 -2.56 16.60 11.76
CA ASN A 85 -2.15 16.68 10.36
C ASN A 85 -1.65 15.33 9.81
N THR A 86 -1.21 14.44 10.70
CA THR A 86 -0.61 13.14 10.39
C THR A 86 -1.11 12.09 11.38
N PHE A 87 -1.11 10.82 10.96
CA PHE A 87 -1.17 9.70 11.89
C PHE A 87 0.24 9.38 12.40
N SER A 88 0.38 9.18 13.71
CA SER A 88 1.61 8.61 14.28
C SER A 88 1.70 7.11 13.95
N LEU A 89 2.87 6.65 13.52
CA LEU A 89 3.18 5.24 13.31
C LEU A 89 4.04 4.64 14.43
N ASN A 90 4.61 5.48 15.29
CA ASN A 90 5.48 5.05 16.38
C ASN A 90 4.75 5.16 17.73
N GLN A 91 4.57 4.04 18.41
CA GLN A 91 3.97 3.98 19.74
C GLN A 91 4.73 4.85 20.77
N LYS A 92 6.05 5.02 20.63
CA LYS A 92 6.89 5.72 21.60
C LYS A 92 6.89 7.24 21.46
N GLN A 93 6.49 7.79 20.30
CA GLN A 93 6.46 9.24 20.06
C GLN A 93 5.07 9.85 20.26
N ASN A 94 4.14 9.08 20.82
CA ASN A 94 2.79 9.55 20.97
C ASN A 94 2.67 10.46 22.20
N ASN A 95 2.54 11.77 21.98
CA ASN A 95 2.30 12.76 23.03
C ASN A 95 0.88 12.67 23.65
N GLY A 96 0.25 11.49 23.62
CA GLY A 96 -1.09 11.23 24.14
C GLY A 96 -2.26 11.80 23.33
N ARG A 97 -1.99 12.42 22.16
CA ARG A 97 -3.03 13.11 21.36
C ARG A 97 -3.92 12.16 20.54
N SER A 98 -3.36 11.08 20.01
CA SER A 98 -4.13 10.11 19.22
C SER A 98 -3.43 8.75 19.17
N PRO A 99 -4.13 7.62 19.27
CA PRO A 99 -3.48 6.32 19.18
C PRO A 99 -2.75 6.15 17.83
N PRO A 100 -1.61 5.43 17.80
CA PRO A 100 -0.90 5.21 16.56
C PRO A 100 -1.76 4.41 15.58
N PHE A 101 -1.64 4.70 14.29
CA PHE A 101 -2.41 4.02 13.27
C PHE A 101 -2.02 2.54 13.21
N PRO A 102 -2.99 1.61 13.18
CA PRO A 102 -2.71 0.18 13.24
C PRO A 102 -2.24 -0.36 11.87
N LEU A 103 -1.02 0.00 11.46
CA LEU A 103 -0.44 -0.50 10.23
C LEU A 103 -0.32 -2.04 10.26
N HIS A 104 -0.60 -2.68 9.11
CA HIS A 104 -0.68 -4.13 8.97
C HIS A 104 0.57 -4.74 8.32
N PHE A 105 1.58 -3.93 8.01
CA PHE A 105 2.90 -4.33 7.55
C PHE A 105 3.97 -3.53 8.29
N ASP A 106 5.19 -4.06 8.31
CA ASP A 106 6.31 -3.46 9.03
C ASP A 106 7.00 -2.37 8.20
N LEU A 107 7.59 -1.40 8.90
CA LEU A 107 8.43 -0.35 8.32
C LEU A 107 9.84 -0.36 8.92
N PRO A 108 10.88 0.01 8.16
CA PRO A 108 10.85 0.32 6.72
C PRO A 108 10.55 -0.91 5.85
N LEU A 109 10.04 -0.68 4.64
CA LEU A 109 9.75 -1.77 3.70
C LEU A 109 11.02 -2.52 3.31
N SER A 110 10.96 -3.85 3.29
CA SER A 110 12.10 -4.70 2.94
C SER A 110 12.28 -4.82 1.42
N PRO A 111 13.43 -4.44 0.84
CA PRO A 111 13.66 -4.59 -0.59
C PRO A 111 13.71 -6.05 -1.04
N TYR A 112 13.36 -6.29 -2.30
CA TYR A 112 13.70 -7.54 -2.97
C TYR A 112 15.22 -7.64 -3.11
N SER A 113 15.77 -8.82 -2.86
CA SER A 113 17.14 -9.19 -3.20
C SER A 113 17.27 -9.47 -4.70
N SER A 114 18.51 -9.68 -5.17
CA SER A 114 18.80 -10.04 -6.56
C SER A 114 18.10 -11.33 -7.00
N THR A 115 17.91 -12.29 -6.08
CA THR A 115 17.31 -13.59 -6.36
C THR A 115 15.80 -13.62 -6.20
N ASP A 116 15.19 -12.65 -5.50
CA ASP A 116 13.73 -12.63 -5.30
C ASP A 116 13.00 -12.41 -6.63
N GLN A 117 11.82 -13.01 -6.76
CA GLN A 117 10.93 -12.83 -7.90
C GLN A 117 9.51 -12.51 -7.45
N PRO A 118 8.77 -11.69 -8.21
CA PRO A 118 7.35 -11.51 -7.96
C PRO A 118 6.61 -12.84 -8.12
N TRP A 119 5.69 -13.14 -7.23
CA TRP A 119 4.80 -14.29 -7.35
C TRP A 119 4.03 -14.27 -8.68
N ARG A 120 3.89 -15.43 -9.32
CA ARG A 120 3.10 -15.65 -10.53
C ARG A 120 2.39 -16.98 -10.40
N VAL A 121 1.12 -17.01 -10.77
CA VAL A 121 0.31 -18.24 -10.77
C VAL A 121 0.88 -19.23 -11.80
N ASP A 122 1.17 -18.74 -13.01
CA ASP A 122 1.60 -19.57 -14.15
C ASP A 122 3.05 -20.09 -14.05
N ALA A 123 3.79 -19.78 -12.99
CA ALA A 123 5.16 -20.27 -12.80
C ALA A 123 5.24 -21.67 -12.17
N LEU A 124 4.09 -22.25 -11.80
CA LEU A 124 3.98 -23.60 -11.26
C LEU A 124 3.74 -24.67 -12.34
N ASP A 125 3.40 -24.24 -13.56
CA ASP A 125 3.05 -25.11 -14.69
C ASP A 125 4.18 -25.21 -15.75
N SER A 126 5.40 -24.82 -15.38
CA SER A 126 6.61 -24.82 -16.25
C SER A 126 7.77 -25.54 -15.59
#